data_AF-A0A6D2JNX7-F1
#
_entry.id   AF-A0A6D2JNX7-F1
#
_cell.length_a   1.000
_cell.length_b   1.000
_cell.length_c   1.000
_cell.angle_alpha   90.00
_cell.angle_beta   90.00
_cell.angle_gamma   90.00
#
_symmetry.space_group_name_H-M   'P 1'
#
loop_
_entity.id
_entity.type
_entity.pdbx_description
1 polymer ?
#
loop_
_entity_poly.entity_id
_entity_poly.type
_entity_poly.pdbx_seq_one_letter_code
_entity_poly.pdbx_strand_id
1 'polypeptide(L)'
;MEVWLLATTVVHRLQPLVGMVSHLCKDYIQNRLVDQLYNVYSEVKTSKELWNALEKKYKTFNVGSGKFAVAKFLNFVMLDSKPIMDQVHELQMILQEISDEGMEICETFTVNCFIEKLPPGWADFKNYLAFKQKPLTLANLTSRLQN
;
A
#
# COMPACT_ATOMS: atom_id res chain seq x y z
N MET A 1 14.53 -14.44 -4.43
CA MET A 1 14.13 -13.97 -3.08
C MET A 1 14.96 -12.78 -2.59
N GLU A 2 16.18 -12.56 -3.07
CA GLU A 2 17.07 -11.54 -2.48
C GLU A 2 16.80 -10.09 -2.91
N VAL A 3 16.30 -9.86 -4.13
CA VAL A 3 16.05 -8.49 -4.65
C VAL A 3 14.93 -7.77 -3.90
N TRP A 4 13.95 -8.53 -3.38
CA TRP A 4 12.77 -8.00 -2.68
C TRP A 4 13.10 -7.51 -1.28
N LEU A 5 13.97 -8.23 -0.56
CA LEU A 5 14.48 -7.85 0.76
C LEU A 5 15.40 -6.63 0.67
N LEU A 6 16.21 -6.52 -0.39
CA LEU A 6 17.06 -5.36 -0.64
C LEU A 6 16.22 -4.10 -0.94
N ALA A 7 15.16 -4.22 -1.74
CA ALA A 7 14.29 -3.09 -2.08
C ALA A 7 13.53 -2.52 -0.86
N THR A 8 12.92 -3.36 -0.04
CA THR A 8 12.23 -2.93 1.20
C THR A 8 13.21 -2.33 2.21
N THR A 9 14.39 -2.94 2.36
CA THR A 9 15.43 -2.48 3.28
C THR A 9 16.01 -1.11 2.90
N VAL A 10 16.13 -0.83 1.61
CA VAL A 10 16.64 0.44 1.08
C VAL A 10 15.59 1.54 1.22
N VAL A 11 14.31 1.25 0.89
CA VAL A 11 13.22 2.23 0.96
C VAL A 11 12.93 2.67 2.40
N HIS A 12 12.86 1.73 3.36
CA HIS A 12 12.56 2.05 4.76
C HIS A 12 13.68 2.81 5.47
N ARG A 13 14.95 2.67 5.02
CA ARG A 13 16.11 3.38 5.59
C ARG A 13 16.38 4.75 4.96
N LEU A 14 15.83 5.02 3.78
CA LEU A 14 16.00 6.30 3.09
C LEU A 14 14.90 7.32 3.45
N GLN A 15 13.77 6.87 3.99
CA GLN A 15 12.64 7.73 4.38
C GLN A 15 12.99 8.88 5.34
N PRO A 16 13.91 8.73 6.33
CA PRO A 16 14.32 9.84 7.20
C PRO A 16 15.24 10.88 6.53
N LEU A 17 15.86 10.54 5.40
CA LEU A 17 16.88 11.37 4.73
C LEU A 17 16.30 12.32 3.67
N VAL A 18 15.01 12.17 3.33
CA VAL A 18 14.32 13.01 2.35
C VAL A 18 14.15 14.47 2.84
N GLY A 19 14.28 14.72 4.15
CA GLY A 19 14.17 16.06 4.75
C GLY A 19 15.48 16.87 4.84
N MET A 20 16.65 16.27 4.57
CA MET A 20 17.94 16.96 4.77
C MET A 20 18.66 17.19 3.45
N VAL A 21 18.53 18.42 2.95
CA VAL A 21 19.26 18.92 1.78
C VAL A 21 20.73 19.13 2.15
N SER A 22 21.65 18.30 1.62
CA SER A 22 22.97 18.74 1.14
C SER A 22 23.69 17.59 0.42
N HIS A 23 24.75 17.92 -0.31
CA HIS A 23 25.52 17.07 -1.21
C HIS A 23 25.92 15.68 -0.68
N LEU A 24 25.95 15.47 0.64
CA LEU A 24 26.23 14.18 1.30
C LEU A 24 25.22 13.07 0.96
N CYS A 25 23.98 13.42 0.61
CA CYS A 25 22.96 12.43 0.24
C CYS A 25 23.26 11.74 -1.09
N LYS A 26 23.95 12.40 -2.03
CA LYS A 26 24.25 11.82 -3.35
C LYS A 26 25.23 10.65 -3.21
N ASP A 27 26.37 10.88 -2.57
CA ASP A 27 27.41 9.86 -2.41
C ASP A 27 26.90 8.70 -1.54
N TYR A 28 26.06 8.98 -0.55
CA TYR A 28 25.45 7.94 0.29
C TYR A 28 24.43 7.08 -0.48
N ILE A 29 23.60 7.68 -1.33
CA ILE A 29 22.68 6.94 -2.21
C ILE A 29 23.50 6.13 -3.21
N GLN A 30 24.51 6.73 -3.84
CA GLN A 30 25.35 6.07 -4.86
C GLN A 30 26.14 4.89 -4.28
N ASN A 31 26.72 5.01 -3.09
CA ASN A 31 27.42 3.91 -2.41
C ASN A 31 26.51 2.72 -2.02
N ARG A 32 25.18 2.90 -2.05
CA ARG A 32 24.20 1.84 -1.78
C ARG A 32 23.59 1.26 -3.05
N LEU A 33 23.92 1.80 -4.22
CA LEU A 33 23.53 1.23 -5.51
C LEU A 33 24.47 0.08 -5.85
N VAL A 34 23.92 -1.03 -6.34
CA VAL A 34 24.71 -2.11 -6.94
C VAL A 34 25.44 -1.55 -8.17
N ASP A 35 26.65 -2.03 -8.47
CA ASP A 35 27.56 -1.49 -9.50
C ASP A 35 26.90 -1.16 -10.85
N GLN A 36 25.93 -1.98 -11.28
CA GLN A 36 25.17 -1.77 -12.51
C GLN A 36 24.28 -0.52 -12.50
N LEU A 37 23.74 -0.12 -11.34
CA LEU A 37 22.95 1.10 -11.18
C LEU A 37 23.85 2.31 -10.91
N TYR A 38 24.97 2.12 -10.21
CA TYR A 38 25.97 3.17 -10.00
C TYR A 38 26.45 3.75 -11.33
N ASN A 39 26.81 2.90 -12.30
CA ASN A 39 27.29 3.34 -13.61
C ASN A 39 26.23 4.09 -14.44
N VAL A 40 24.95 3.77 -14.27
CA VAL A 40 23.84 4.44 -14.98
C VAL A 40 23.50 5.79 -14.37
N TYR A 41 23.75 5.96 -13.07
CA TYR A 41 23.32 7.13 -12.31
C TYR A 41 24.48 8.00 -11.77
N SER A 42 25.73 7.65 -12.11
CA SER A 42 26.95 8.37 -11.70
C SER A 42 26.99 9.80 -12.23
N GLU A 43 26.46 10.02 -13.44
CA GLU A 43 26.44 11.31 -14.14
C GLU A 43 25.35 12.27 -13.65
N VAL A 44 24.42 11.82 -12.82
CA VAL A 44 23.32 12.66 -12.33
C VAL A 44 23.86 13.71 -11.36
N LYS A 45 23.65 14.99 -11.67
CA LYS A 45 24.33 16.11 -10.99
C LYS A 45 23.76 16.38 -9.60
N THR A 46 22.47 16.15 -9.39
CA THR A 46 21.80 16.46 -8.12
C THR A 46 21.16 15.22 -7.48
N SER A 47 21.15 15.19 -6.15
CA SER A 47 20.47 14.14 -5.37
C SER A 47 18.96 14.10 -5.65
N LYS A 48 18.33 15.23 -5.96
CA LYS A 48 16.93 15.34 -6.32
C LYS A 48 16.61 14.67 -7.66
N GLU A 49 17.42 14.91 -8.68
CA GLU A 49 17.27 14.25 -9.99
C GLU A 49 17.52 12.75 -9.88
N LEU A 50 18.51 12.36 -9.06
CA LEU A 50 18.81 10.96 -8.79
C LEU A 50 17.63 10.25 -8.14
N TRP A 51 17.06 10.84 -7.10
CA TRP A 51 15.87 10.33 -6.42
C TRP A 51 14.68 10.22 -7.37
N ASN A 52 14.38 11.28 -8.14
CA ASN A 52 13.27 11.28 -9.09
C ASN A 52 13.45 10.22 -10.21
N ALA A 53 14.68 9.99 -10.67
CA ALA A 53 14.98 8.98 -11.69
C ALA A 53 14.85 7.55 -11.15
N LEU A 54 15.29 7.32 -9.90
CA LEU A 54 15.08 6.05 -9.19
C LEU A 54 13.58 5.83 -8.94
N GLU A 55 12.89 6.82 -8.41
CA GLU A 55 11.45 6.79 -8.17
C GLU A 55 10.70 6.47 -9.45
N LYS A 56 11.04 7.10 -10.58
CA LYS A 56 10.44 6.83 -11.89
C LYS A 56 10.68 5.39 -12.37
N LYS A 57 11.90 4.86 -12.22
CA LYS A 57 12.27 3.50 -12.65
C LYS A 57 11.66 2.40 -11.78
N TYR A 58 11.47 2.65 -10.49
CA TYR A 58 10.87 1.69 -9.57
C TYR A 58 9.35 1.87 -9.42
N LYS A 59 8.79 3.06 -9.70
CA LYS A 59 7.34 3.24 -9.91
C LYS A 59 6.83 2.42 -11.09
N THR A 60 7.59 2.32 -12.18
CA THR A 60 7.21 1.45 -13.32
C THR A 60 7.34 -0.04 -13.02
N PHE A 61 8.15 -0.45 -12.04
CA PHE A 61 8.11 -1.83 -11.51
C PHE A 61 6.79 -2.10 -10.76
N ASN A 62 6.21 -1.05 -10.15
CA ASN A 62 4.88 -1.08 -9.57
C ASN A 62 3.76 -0.95 -10.63
N VAL A 63 4.04 -0.68 -11.91
CA VAL A 63 2.99 -0.72 -12.96
C VAL A 63 2.56 -2.18 -13.28
N GLY A 64 3.28 -3.17 -12.72
CA GLY A 64 2.79 -4.54 -12.59
C GLY A 64 1.93 -4.79 -11.34
N SER A 65 1.75 -3.81 -10.45
CA SER A 65 1.15 -3.98 -9.12
C SER A 65 -0.35 -4.20 -9.10
N GLY A 66 -1.12 -3.89 -10.13
CA GLY A 66 -2.59 -3.97 -10.02
C GLY A 66 -3.10 -5.35 -9.94
N LYS A 67 -2.44 -6.25 -10.66
CA LYS A 67 -2.66 -7.68 -10.51
C LYS A 67 -2.34 -8.13 -9.09
N PHE A 68 -1.35 -7.52 -8.43
CA PHE A 68 -1.04 -7.78 -7.04
C PHE A 68 -2.02 -7.09 -6.08
N ALA A 69 -2.48 -5.87 -6.34
CA ALA A 69 -3.44 -5.14 -5.51
C ALA A 69 -4.82 -5.80 -5.52
N VAL A 70 -5.30 -6.21 -6.70
CA VAL A 70 -6.51 -7.03 -6.84
C VAL A 70 -6.34 -8.37 -6.13
N ALA A 71 -5.20 -9.05 -6.32
CA ALA A 71 -4.94 -10.31 -5.61
C ALA A 71 -4.85 -10.13 -4.09
N LYS A 72 -4.23 -9.05 -3.59
CA LYS A 72 -4.19 -8.68 -2.17
C LYS A 72 -5.62 -8.47 -1.67
N PHE A 73 -6.42 -7.68 -2.37
CA PHE A 73 -7.82 -7.43 -1.99
C PHE A 73 -8.62 -8.71 -1.92
N LEU A 74 -8.56 -9.56 -2.95
CA LEU A 74 -9.31 -10.83 -2.99
C LEU A 74 -8.88 -11.76 -1.84
N ASN A 75 -7.58 -11.89 -1.59
CA ASN A 75 -7.04 -12.81 -0.58
C ASN A 75 -6.98 -12.24 0.85
N PHE A 76 -7.28 -10.96 1.04
CA PHE A 76 -7.27 -10.34 2.37
C PHE A 76 -8.34 -10.96 3.26
N VAL A 77 -7.97 -11.37 4.47
CA VAL A 77 -8.85 -11.92 5.51
C VAL A 77 -8.51 -11.24 6.82
N MET A 78 -9.53 -10.72 7.53
CA MET A 78 -9.30 -10.13 8.84
C MET A 78 -9.21 -11.21 9.92
N LEU A 79 -8.37 -10.96 10.91
CA LEU A 79 -8.09 -11.85 12.02
C LEU A 79 -8.61 -11.25 13.32
N ASP A 80 -9.20 -12.09 14.18
CA ASP A 80 -9.69 -11.69 15.52
C ASP A 80 -8.55 -11.21 16.43
N SER A 81 -7.32 -11.67 16.18
CA SER A 81 -6.13 -11.35 16.98
C SER A 81 -5.57 -9.96 16.72
N LYS A 82 -6.09 -9.24 15.72
CA LYS A 82 -5.61 -7.91 15.33
C LYS A 82 -6.70 -6.86 15.57
N PRO A 83 -6.34 -5.61 15.91
CA PRO A 83 -7.31 -4.53 16.00
C PRO A 83 -8.07 -4.38 14.67
N ILE A 84 -9.40 -4.28 14.74
CA ILE A 84 -10.26 -4.21 13.55
C ILE A 84 -9.92 -2.97 12.70
N MET A 85 -9.61 -1.84 13.35
CA MET A 85 -9.36 -0.58 12.67
C MET A 85 -8.05 -0.54 11.90
N ASP A 86 -7.02 -1.23 12.39
CA ASP A 86 -5.75 -1.36 11.66
C ASP A 86 -6.00 -2.14 10.36
N GLN A 87 -6.78 -3.22 10.43
CA GLN A 87 -7.13 -4.06 9.29
C GLN A 87 -8.06 -3.36 8.28
N VAL A 88 -8.97 -2.51 8.78
CA VAL A 88 -9.79 -1.62 7.93
C VAL A 88 -8.90 -0.65 7.16
N HIS A 89 -7.91 -0.05 7.82
CA HIS A 89 -6.97 0.87 7.18
C HIS A 89 -6.12 0.16 6.12
N GLU A 90 -5.59 -1.03 6.42
CA GLU A 90 -4.87 -1.86 5.45
C GLU A 90 -5.72 -2.14 4.20
N LEU A 91 -6.99 -2.49 4.38
CA LEU A 91 -7.89 -2.78 3.26
C LEU A 91 -8.24 -1.53 2.44
N GLN A 92 -8.37 -0.36 3.09
CA GLN A 92 -8.53 0.93 2.40
C GLN A 92 -7.30 1.31 1.57
N MET A 93 -6.09 1.04 2.08
CA MET A 93 -4.86 1.27 1.30
C MET A 93 -4.81 0.40 0.04
N ILE A 94 -5.23 -0.87 0.14
CA ILE A 94 -5.31 -1.76 -1.03
C ILE A 94 -6.32 -1.24 -2.06
N LEU A 95 -7.47 -0.73 -1.61
CA LEU A 95 -8.46 -0.12 -2.52
C LEU A 95 -7.92 1.14 -3.19
N GLN A 96 -7.15 1.95 -2.48
CA GLN A 96 -6.47 3.10 -3.07
C GLN A 96 -5.46 2.66 -4.12
N GLU A 97 -4.66 1.62 -3.86
CA GLU A 97 -3.75 1.04 -4.86
C GLU A 97 -4.51 0.59 -6.13
N ILE A 98 -5.67 -0.05 -5.98
CA ILE A 98 -6.52 -0.45 -7.11
C ILE A 98 -7.03 0.78 -7.89
N SER A 99 -7.48 1.81 -7.17
CA SER A 99 -7.99 3.05 -7.78
C SER A 99 -6.90 3.83 -8.50
N ASP A 100 -5.68 3.86 -7.96
CA ASP A 100 -4.53 4.55 -8.56
C ASP A 100 -4.14 3.92 -9.91
N GLU A 101 -4.55 2.66 -10.14
CA GLU A 101 -4.39 1.95 -11.41
C GLU A 101 -5.57 2.12 -12.37
N GLY A 102 -6.53 2.99 -12.04
CA GLY A 102 -7.69 3.31 -12.87
C GLY A 102 -8.80 2.27 -12.81
N MET A 103 -8.75 1.33 -11.86
CA MET A 103 -9.82 0.37 -11.62
C MET A 103 -10.81 0.95 -10.61
N GLU A 104 -12.01 1.30 -11.06
CA GLU A 104 -13.10 1.69 -10.18
C GLU A 104 -13.90 0.46 -9.74
N ILE A 105 -14.11 0.32 -8.43
CA ILE A 105 -14.98 -0.70 -7.85
C ILE A 105 -16.22 -0.01 -7.30
N CYS A 106 -17.41 -0.54 -7.63
CA CYS A 106 -18.65 0.07 -7.14
C CYS A 106 -18.76 -0.06 -5.61
N GLU A 107 -19.26 1.00 -4.96
CA GLU A 107 -19.29 1.10 -3.50
C GLU A 107 -20.03 -0.08 -2.86
N THR A 108 -21.16 -0.50 -3.43
CA THR A 108 -21.96 -1.63 -2.95
C THR A 108 -21.14 -2.93 -2.91
N PHE A 109 -20.34 -3.19 -3.96
CA PHE A 109 -19.48 -4.37 -4.00
C PHE A 109 -18.39 -4.28 -2.92
N THR A 110 -17.76 -3.11 -2.79
CA THR A 110 -16.72 -2.88 -1.79
C THR A 110 -17.23 -3.09 -0.36
N VAL A 111 -18.41 -2.57 -0.04
CA VAL A 111 -19.05 -2.75 1.27
C VAL A 111 -19.33 -4.22 1.55
N ASN A 112 -19.89 -4.95 0.59
CA ASN A 112 -20.15 -6.39 0.74
C ASN A 112 -18.85 -7.18 0.94
N CYS A 113 -17.80 -6.86 0.19
CA CYS A 113 -16.49 -7.49 0.39
C CYS A 113 -15.90 -7.18 1.77
N PHE A 114 -16.05 -5.95 2.28
CA PHE A 114 -15.62 -5.60 3.63
C PHE A 114 -16.34 -6.43 4.69
N ILE A 115 -17.67 -6.53 4.60
CA ILE A 115 -18.49 -7.34 5.50
C ILE A 115 -18.04 -8.79 5.44
N GLU A 116 -17.82 -9.33 4.24
CA GLU A 116 -17.38 -10.72 4.09
C GLU A 116 -16.01 -10.99 4.70
N LYS A 117 -15.11 -10.01 4.65
CA LYS A 117 -13.75 -10.11 5.20
C LYS A 117 -13.65 -9.91 6.70
N LEU A 118 -14.74 -9.51 7.38
CA LEU A 118 -14.74 -9.35 8.83
C LEU A 118 -14.30 -10.63 9.56
N PRO A 119 -13.62 -10.50 10.71
CA PRO A 119 -13.15 -11.66 11.46
C PRO A 119 -14.31 -12.57 11.90
N PRO A 120 -14.05 -13.87 12.13
CA PRO A 120 -15.05 -14.82 12.65
C PRO A 120 -15.77 -14.34 13.91
N GLY A 121 -15.08 -13.65 14.82
CA GLY A 121 -15.67 -13.09 16.04
C GLY A 121 -16.73 -12.00 15.81
N TRP A 122 -16.89 -11.52 14.56
CA TRP A 122 -17.88 -10.50 14.17
C TRP A 122 -19.13 -11.09 13.51
N ALA A 123 -19.37 -12.41 13.64
CA ALA A 123 -20.52 -13.08 13.02
C ALA A 123 -21.87 -12.46 13.41
N ASP A 124 -22.08 -12.12 14.69
CA ASP A 124 -23.32 -11.48 15.15
C ASP A 124 -23.52 -10.09 14.52
N PHE A 125 -22.44 -9.34 14.33
CA PHE A 125 -22.47 -8.07 13.64
C PHE A 125 -22.82 -8.23 12.15
N LYS A 126 -22.25 -9.24 11.46
CA LYS A 126 -22.62 -9.58 10.06
C LYS A 126 -24.12 -9.88 9.96
N ASN A 127 -24.67 -10.67 10.89
CA ASN A 127 -26.09 -10.99 10.95
C ASN A 127 -26.96 -9.75 11.19
N TYR A 128 -26.55 -8.86 12.08
CA TYR A 128 -27.23 -7.58 12.30
C TYR A 128 -27.26 -6.70 11.05
N LEU A 129 -26.17 -6.64 10.28
CA LEU A 129 -26.12 -5.87 9.03
C LEU A 129 -27.07 -6.45 7.98
N ALA A 130 -27.14 -7.78 7.85
CA ALA A 130 -28.06 -8.44 6.93
C ALA A 130 -29.53 -8.12 7.22
N PHE A 131 -29.89 -7.99 8.50
CA PHE A 131 -31.26 -7.66 8.91
C PHE A 131 -31.65 -6.20 8.61
N LYS A 132 -30.69 -5.26 8.66
CA LYS A 132 -30.99 -3.82 8.65
C LYS A 132 -31.40 -3.23 7.30
N GLN A 133 -31.33 -3.96 6.17
CA GLN A 133 -31.77 -3.64 4.79
C GLN A 133 -31.58 -2.18 4.27
N LYS A 134 -30.83 -1.34 4.99
CA LYS A 134 -30.55 0.04 4.58
C LYS A 134 -29.32 0.04 3.68
N PRO A 135 -29.31 0.87 2.62
CA PRO A 135 -28.11 1.08 1.84
C PRO A 135 -26.98 1.50 2.77
N LEU A 136 -25.90 0.73 2.73
CA LEU A 136 -24.74 0.90 3.59
C LEU A 136 -23.59 1.43 2.74
N THR A 137 -22.99 2.52 3.18
CA THR A 137 -21.78 3.12 2.57
C THR A 137 -20.55 2.66 3.35
N LEU A 138 -19.36 2.79 2.75
CA LEU A 138 -18.11 2.43 3.45
C LEU A 138 -17.89 3.28 4.70
N ALA A 139 -18.24 4.57 4.64
CA ALA A 139 -18.15 5.47 5.78
C ALA A 139 -19.09 5.03 6.93
N ASN A 140 -20.32 4.64 6.60
CA ASN A 140 -21.29 4.15 7.58
C ASN A 140 -20.92 2.80 8.18
N LEU A 141 -20.28 1.92 7.41
CA LEU A 141 -19.75 0.66 7.93
C LEU A 141 -18.58 0.94 8.89
N THR A 142 -17.62 1.77 8.46
CA THR A 142 -16.42 2.08 9.25
C THR A 142 -16.76 2.71 10.60
N SER A 143 -17.69 3.66 10.62
CA SER A 143 -18.13 4.29 11.89
C SER A 143 -18.82 3.32 12.84
N ARG A 144 -19.46 2.25 12.32
CA ARG A 144 -20.05 1.19 13.15
C ARG A 144 -19.03 0.18 13.67
N LEU A 145 -17.86 0.06 13.02
CA LEU A 145 -16.76 -0.81 13.48
C LEU A 145 -15.91 -0.14 14.56
N GLN A 146 -15.95 1.19 14.65
CA GLN A 146 -15.22 1.98 15.65
C GLN A 146 -15.93 2.09 17.01
N ASN A 147 -17.24 1.83 17.04
CA ASN A 147 -18.10 1.91 18.24
C ASN A 147 -18.35 0.54 18.84
#